data_AF-A0AAD9LRK5-F1
#
_entry.id   AF-A0AAD9LRK5-F1
#
_cell.length_a   1.000
_cell.length_b   1.000
_cell.length_c   1.000
_cell.angle_alpha   90.00
_cell.angle_beta   90.00
_cell.angle_gamma   90.00
#
_symmetry.space_group_name_H-M   'P 1'
#
loop_
_entity.id
_entity.type
_entity.pdbx_description
1 polymer ?
#
loop_
_entity_poly.entity_id
_entity_poly.type
_entity_poly.pdbx_seq_one_letter_code
_entity_poly.pdbx_strand_id
1 'polypeptide(L)'
;MRALGDSVRRALSTKPDVQYESETGAYLYKAYGCFDDGMFLQYNLTVPALTIEVEGGDFVSPQSTIRSVGENVYLGLRQFAHEALEYNKLVGQVYGYSK
;
A
#
# COMPACT_ATOMS: atom_id res chain seq x y z
N MET A 1 3.78 10.51 6.49
CA MET A 1 3.43 9.14 6.06
C MET A 1 2.23 9.06 5.11
N ARG A 2 1.32 10.05 5.01
CA ARG A 2 0.27 10.07 3.96
C ARG A 2 0.81 10.03 2.52
N ALA A 3 1.99 10.59 2.27
CA ALA A 3 2.59 10.65 0.94
C ALA A 3 2.74 9.28 0.24
N LEU A 4 3.17 8.24 0.95
CA LEU A 4 3.32 6.89 0.38
C LEU A 4 1.95 6.31 -0.02
N GLY A 5 0.99 6.28 0.91
CA GLY A 5 -0.36 5.78 0.65
C GLY A 5 -1.04 6.54 -0.49
N ASP A 6 -0.95 7.88 -0.50
CA ASP A 6 -1.54 8.71 -1.54
C ASP A 6 -0.89 8.49 -2.91
N SER A 7 0.41 8.22 -2.95
CA SER A 7 1.16 7.90 -4.17
C SER A 7 0.71 6.56 -4.74
N VAL A 8 0.64 5.52 -3.90
CA VAL A 8 0.17 4.19 -4.33
C VAL A 8 -1.30 4.23 -4.74
N ARG A 9 -2.16 4.94 -4.00
CA ARG A 9 -3.57 5.17 -4.37
C ARG A 9 -3.69 5.76 -5.76
N ARG A 10 -2.92 6.81 -6.09
CA ARG A 10 -2.93 7.40 -7.44
C ARG A 10 -2.51 6.40 -8.53
N ALA A 11 -1.55 5.53 -8.24
CA ALA A 11 -1.10 4.51 -9.18
C ALA A 11 -2.15 3.39 -9.39
N LEU A 12 -2.93 3.05 -8.37
CA LEU A 12 -4.01 2.06 -8.43
C LEU A 12 -5.28 2.59 -9.13
N SER A 13 -5.61 3.86 -8.93
CA SER A 13 -6.86 4.49 -9.37
C SER A 13 -6.84 4.94 -10.85
N THR A 14 -6.59 4.00 -11.76
CA THR A 14 -6.47 4.28 -13.20
C THR A 14 -7.82 4.44 -13.91
N LYS A 15 -8.89 3.86 -13.36
CA LYS A 15 -10.23 3.84 -13.98
C LYS A 15 -11.14 4.90 -13.34
N PRO A 16 -11.90 5.69 -14.10
CA PRO A 16 -12.75 6.75 -13.53
C PRO A 16 -13.80 6.25 -12.53
N ASP A 17 -14.32 5.05 -12.75
CA ASP A 17 -15.35 4.38 -11.96
C ASP A 17 -14.79 3.63 -10.74
N VAL A 18 -13.46 3.45 -10.65
CA VAL A 18 -12.82 2.73 -9.55
C VAL A 18 -11.70 3.59 -8.99
N GLN A 19 -11.98 4.17 -7.83
CA GLN A 19 -11.06 5.04 -7.13
C GLN A 19 -10.77 4.45 -5.75
N TYR A 20 -9.51 4.08 -5.52
CA TYR A 20 -9.03 3.66 -4.22
C TYR A 20 -8.96 4.85 -3.26
N GLU A 21 -9.12 4.55 -1.97
CA GLU A 21 -8.96 5.49 -0.87
C GLU A 21 -7.67 5.18 -0.10
N SER A 22 -7.03 6.22 0.44
CA SER A 22 -5.77 6.12 1.18
C SER A 22 -6.02 6.57 2.62
N GLU A 23 -5.93 5.62 3.54
CA GLU A 23 -6.19 5.84 4.95
C GLU A 23 -5.43 4.85 5.83
N THR A 24 -5.38 5.09 7.13
CA THR A 24 -4.85 4.10 8.08
C THR A 24 -5.90 3.03 8.31
N GLY A 25 -5.51 1.76 8.46
CA GLY A 25 -6.45 0.64 8.60
C GLY A 25 -7.52 0.83 9.70
N ALA A 26 -7.23 1.58 10.76
CA ALA A 26 -8.19 1.90 11.81
C ALA A 26 -9.41 2.74 11.35
N TYR A 27 -9.37 3.39 10.17
CA TYR A 27 -10.52 4.09 9.59
C TYR A 27 -11.55 3.12 9.00
N LEU A 28 -11.11 1.99 8.42
CA LEU A 28 -12.00 0.95 7.91
C LEU A 28 -12.76 0.29 9.09
N TYR A 29 -11.99 -0.22 10.06
CA TYR A 29 -12.48 -0.61 11.40
C TYR A 29 -11.29 -0.82 12.34
N LYS A 30 -11.54 -0.78 13.65
CA LYS A 30 -10.50 -1.10 14.63
C LYS A 30 -10.18 -2.60 14.59
N ALA A 31 -9.00 -2.92 14.09
CA ALA A 31 -8.40 -4.25 14.14
C ALA A 31 -7.05 -4.19 14.87
N TYR A 32 -6.68 -5.25 15.56
CA TYR A 32 -5.43 -5.36 16.30
C TYR A 32 -4.68 -6.62 15.88
N GLY A 33 -3.35 -6.56 15.88
CA GLY A 33 -2.51 -7.70 15.46
C GLY A 33 -2.49 -7.92 13.95
N CYS A 34 -2.78 -6.88 13.17
CA CYS A 34 -2.70 -6.93 11.72
C CYS A 34 -1.25 -7.14 11.26
N PHE A 35 -1.10 -7.82 10.12
CA PHE A 35 0.22 -8.20 9.60
C PHE A 35 1.08 -6.97 9.27
N ASP A 36 0.49 -5.94 8.67
CA ASP A 36 1.14 -4.67 8.34
C ASP A 36 1.63 -3.91 9.58
N ASP A 37 0.80 -3.77 10.61
CA ASP A 37 1.20 -3.19 11.90
C ASP A 37 2.34 -4.02 12.53
N GLY A 38 2.21 -5.35 12.51
CA GLY A 38 3.21 -6.27 13.03
C GLY A 38 4.56 -6.12 12.32
N MET A 39 4.58 -6.05 11.00
CA MET A 39 5.80 -5.82 10.23
C MET A 39 6.40 -4.44 10.46
N PHE A 40 5.57 -3.39 10.49
CA PHE A 40 6.05 -2.04 10.72
C PHE A 40 6.72 -1.92 12.10
N LEU A 41 6.13 -2.52 13.13
CA LEU A 41 6.67 -2.53 14.49
C LEU A 41 7.88 -3.46 14.64
N GLN A 42 7.84 -4.67 14.06
CA GLN A 42 8.93 -5.65 14.12
C GLN A 42 10.25 -5.08 13.60
N TYR A 43 10.19 -4.25 12.56
CA TYR A 43 11.37 -3.60 11.98
C TYR A 43 11.60 -2.18 12.52
N ASN A 44 11.11 -1.86 13.71
CA ASN A 44 11.31 -0.57 14.37
C ASN A 44 10.97 0.63 13.47
N LEU A 45 9.86 0.54 12.74
CA LEU A 45 9.37 1.57 11.81
C LEU A 45 10.32 1.84 10.63
N THR A 46 11.31 0.99 10.34
CA THR A 46 12.30 1.24 9.28
C THR A 46 11.92 0.64 7.92
N VAL A 47 10.90 -0.21 7.89
CA VAL A 47 10.39 -0.87 6.68
C VAL A 47 8.92 -0.48 6.53
N PRO A 48 8.49 0.20 5.44
CA PRO A 48 7.10 0.59 5.28
C PRO A 48 6.22 -0.64 4.99
N ALA A 49 4.97 -0.61 5.44
CA ALA A 49 3.96 -1.63 5.18
C ALA A 49 2.70 -1.01 4.55
N LEU A 50 1.97 -1.80 3.78
CA LEU A 50 0.71 -1.41 3.13
C LEU A 50 -0.21 -2.62 3.00
N THR A 51 -1.49 -2.39 3.25
CA THR A 51 -2.59 -3.30 2.91
C THR A 51 -3.35 -2.75 1.70
N ILE A 52 -3.69 -3.60 0.72
CA ILE A 52 -4.50 -3.22 -0.46
C ILE A 52 -5.77 -4.05 -0.43
N GLU A 53 -6.92 -3.38 -0.22
CA GLU A 53 -8.23 -3.96 -0.46
C GLU A 53 -8.54 -3.85 -1.95
N VAL A 54 -8.59 -4.98 -2.64
CA VAL A 54 -8.68 -5.03 -4.12
C VAL A 54 -10.09 -4.70 -4.58
N GLU A 55 -10.20 -3.96 -5.70
CA GLU A 55 -11.47 -3.64 -6.39
C GLU A 55 -12.44 -4.83 -6.42
N GLY A 56 -13.62 -4.64 -5.85
CA GLY A 56 -14.69 -5.61 -5.78
C GLY A 56 -15.67 -5.28 -4.66
N GLY A 57 -16.89 -5.83 -4.73
CA GLY A 57 -17.88 -5.69 -3.66
C GLY A 57 -18.09 -6.97 -2.83
N ASP A 58 -17.43 -8.06 -3.23
CA ASP A 58 -17.58 -9.39 -2.65
C ASP A 58 -16.34 -10.24 -2.96
N PHE A 59 -16.20 -11.37 -2.25
CA PHE A 59 -15.18 -12.38 -2.50
C PHE A 59 -15.38 -13.10 -3.84
N VAL A 60 -16.60 -13.07 -4.39
CA VAL A 60 -16.90 -13.60 -5.73
C VAL A 60 -16.86 -12.45 -6.75
N SER A 61 -15.85 -12.48 -7.61
CA SER A 61 -15.68 -11.50 -8.69
C SER A 61 -15.74 -12.18 -10.07
N PRO A 62 -16.26 -11.51 -11.12
CA PRO A 62 -16.29 -12.08 -12.46
C PRO A 62 -14.89 -12.40 -12.98
N GLN A 63 -14.69 -13.57 -13.57
CA GLN A 63 -13.39 -13.97 -14.13
C GLN A 63 -12.84 -12.95 -15.15
N SER A 64 -13.73 -12.26 -15.87
CA SER A 64 -13.37 -11.24 -16.86
C SER A 64 -12.65 -10.02 -16.25
N THR A 65 -12.80 -9.74 -14.95
CA THR A 65 -12.15 -8.59 -14.32
C THR A 65 -10.72 -8.88 -13.89
N ILE A 66 -10.35 -10.16 -13.68
CA ILE A 66 -9.07 -10.60 -13.09
C ILE A 66 -7.86 -9.91 -13.73
N ARG A 67 -7.78 -9.92 -15.07
CA ARG A 67 -6.62 -9.32 -15.76
C ARG A 67 -6.55 -7.81 -15.57
N SER A 68 -7.66 -7.09 -15.79
CA SER A 68 -7.68 -5.64 -15.66
C SER A 68 -7.40 -5.17 -14.22
N VAL A 69 -7.92 -5.89 -13.22
CA VAL A 69 -7.66 -5.60 -11.80
C VAL A 69 -6.20 -5.91 -11.45
N GLY A 70 -5.67 -7.04 -11.93
CA GLY A 70 -4.26 -7.40 -11.73
C GLY A 70 -3.28 -6.38 -12.34
N GLU A 71 -3.60 -5.81 -13.50
CA GLU A 71 -2.81 -4.73 -14.12
C GLU A 71 -2.79 -3.48 -13.23
N ASN A 72 -3.91 -3.10 -12.63
CA ASN A 72 -3.97 -1.98 -11.68
C ASN A 72 -3.15 -2.26 -10.42
N VAL A 73 -3.34 -3.43 -9.80
CA VAL A 73 -2.56 -3.85 -8.62
C VAL A 73 -1.07 -3.85 -8.92
N TYR A 74 -0.66 -4.31 -10.10
CA TYR A 74 0.74 -4.28 -10.53
C TYR A 74 1.32 -2.84 -10.56
N LEU A 75 0.57 -1.86 -11.05
CA LEU A 75 0.99 -0.45 -11.01
C LEU A 75 1.15 0.06 -9.57
N GLY A 76 0.21 -0.27 -8.69
CA GLY A 76 0.29 0.05 -7.26
C GLY A 76 1.52 -0.57 -6.59
N LEU A 77 1.79 -1.85 -6.84
CA LEU A 77 2.97 -2.55 -6.29
C LEU A 77 4.28 -1.94 -6.79
N ARG A 78 4.36 -1.55 -8.07
CA ARG A 78 5.53 -0.84 -8.59
C ARG A 78 5.72 0.51 -7.90
N GLN A 79 4.66 1.27 -7.72
CA GLN A 79 4.73 2.54 -7.01
C GLN A 79 5.16 2.33 -5.55
N PHE A 80 4.61 1.32 -4.87
CA PHE A 80 5.01 0.98 -3.50
C PHE A 80 6.50 0.64 -3.41
N ALA A 81 7.04 -0.11 -4.37
CA ALA A 81 8.48 -0.41 -4.41
C ALA A 81 9.34 0.87 -4.54
N HIS A 82 8.90 1.83 -5.36
CA HIS A 82 9.57 3.14 -5.47
C HIS A 82 9.50 3.93 -4.15
N GLU A 83 8.31 4.05 -3.55
CA GLU A 83 8.13 4.75 -2.28
C GLU A 83 8.89 4.07 -1.13
N ALA A 84 9.00 2.74 -1.14
CA ALA A 84 9.77 1.99 -0.15
C ALA A 84 11.26 2.28 -0.24
N LEU A 85 11.80 2.49 -1.45
CA LEU A 85 13.17 2.93 -1.65
C LEU A 85 13.39 4.35 -1.10
N GLU A 86 12.46 5.29 -1.37
CA GLU A 86 12.54 6.64 -0.82
C GLU A 86 12.43 6.67 0.71
N TYR A 87 11.53 5.85 1.27
CA TYR A 87 11.42 5.65 2.71
C TYR A 87 12.73 5.15 3.32
N ASN A 88 13.37 4.16 2.68
CA ASN A 88 14.64 3.62 3.16
C ASN A 88 15.76 4.68 3.16
N LYS A 89 15.83 5.52 2.12
CA LYS A 89 16.79 6.64 2.07
C LYS A 89 16.56 7.63 3.22
N LEU A 90 15.30 8.00 3.47
CA LEU A 90 14.93 8.89 4.58
C LEU A 90 15.35 8.29 5.93
N VAL A 91 15.03 7.01 6.16
CA VAL A 91 15.44 6.29 7.37
C VAL A 91 16.95 6.29 7.52
N GLY A 92 17.71 6.00 6.45
CA GLY A 92 19.17 6.03 6.47
C GLY A 92 19.75 7.39 6.87
N GLN A 93 19.15 8.49 6.40
CA GLN A 93 19.53 9.85 6.78
C GLN A 93 19.24 10.17 8.24
N VAL A 94 18.09 9.73 8.76
CA VAL A 94 17.69 10.00 10.16
C VAL A 94 18.47 9.15 11.16
N TYR A 95 18.71 7.87 10.85
CA TYR A 95 19.30 6.91 11.77
C TYR A 95 20.78 6.61 11.52
N GLY A 96 21.40 7.27 10.54
CA GLY A 96 22.85 7.20 10.30
C GLY A 96 23.34 5.89 9.67
N TYR A 97 22.45 5.06 9.12
CA TYR A 97 22.85 3.86 8.41
C TYR A 97 23.07 4.19 6.92
N SER A 98 24.35 4.34 6.55
CA SER A 98 24.77 4.12 5.16
C SER A 98 24.69 2.62 4.89
N LYS A 99 23.88 2.21 3.91
CA LYS A 99 24.27 1.00 3.16
C LYS A 99 25.50 1.31 2.32
#